data_AF-A0A9P9C9N8-F1
#
_entry.id   AF-A0A9P9C9N8-F1
#
_cell.length_a   1.000
_cell.length_b   1.000
_cell.length_c   1.000
_cell.angle_alpha   90.00
_cell.angle_beta   90.00
_cell.angle_gamma   90.00
#
_symmetry.space_group_name_H-M   'P 1'
#
loop_
_entity.id
_entity.type
_entity.pdbx_description
1 polymer ?
#
loop_
_entity_poly.entity_id
_entity_poly.type
_entity_poly.pdbx_seq_one_letter_code
_entity_poly.pdbx_strand_id
1 'polypeptide(L)'
;MPLVERRIQKLLQWCALNGITVSERVQVVADGDTIAVRAVKDIVENTPLATIPKHAVISTRTSRVSHLFPDTVDRQSPFVLATVLMIELNDGLLSPFYGYLQSLPEHVPIAHLWVSESIEISMLKGTPAHDLITSKGVLANALRYLHDEVTPLMHQLLEEDLDAEWDDQRLEVDYLRAYSLVSSRAFLVDAFHGLAMVPIADGFNHTMVHNVQMETDYHVCAECGSLFECGHDDFPSTDDRTLFEETESRSEIDTCDMMSARAISAGEEVFNTYSDGKPMSNSALLAEYGFVLPGNGSSSVSGERFVQIQASLSASSMNIELALSYLEYETTIGAAS
;
A
#
# COMPACT_ATOMS: atom_id res chain seq x y z
N MET A 1 2.89 -20.32 -20.44
CA MET A 1 2.69 -19.56 -19.19
C MET A 1 2.19 -18.17 -19.53
N PRO A 2 0.94 -17.85 -19.18
CA PRO A 2 0.40 -16.49 -19.12
C PRO A 2 1.34 -15.49 -18.45
N LEU A 3 1.23 -14.20 -18.82
CA LEU A 3 2.09 -13.13 -18.30
C LEU A 3 2.00 -13.00 -16.76
N VAL A 4 0.81 -13.16 -16.19
CA VAL A 4 0.59 -13.03 -14.74
C VAL A 4 1.25 -14.19 -13.96
N GLU A 5 1.19 -15.42 -14.47
CA GLU A 5 1.91 -16.55 -13.86
C GLU A 5 3.44 -16.31 -13.85
N ARG A 6 3.98 -15.65 -14.89
CA ARG A 6 5.40 -15.27 -14.91
C ARG A 6 5.73 -14.19 -13.87
N ARG A 7 4.82 -13.23 -13.66
CA ARG A 7 4.97 -12.20 -12.61
C ARG A 7 4.99 -12.83 -11.22
N ILE A 8 4.06 -13.73 -10.94
CA ILE A 8 4.01 -14.46 -9.66
C ILE A 8 5.27 -15.31 -9.45
N GLN A 9 5.74 -16.01 -10.48
CA GLN A 9 6.98 -16.79 -10.37
C GLN A 9 8.19 -15.89 -10.07
N LYS A 10 8.31 -14.74 -10.74
CA LYS A 10 9.37 -13.75 -10.47
C LYS A 10 9.28 -13.21 -9.04
N LEU A 11 8.09 -12.87 -8.58
CA LEU A 11 7.83 -12.42 -7.21
C LEU A 11 8.29 -13.46 -6.19
N LEU A 12 7.83 -14.71 -6.32
CA LEU A 12 8.17 -15.77 -5.37
C LEU A 12 9.66 -16.13 -5.38
N GLN A 13 10.30 -16.10 -6.55
CA GLN A 13 11.75 -16.28 -6.65
C GLN A 13 12.49 -15.14 -5.94
N TRP A 14 12.05 -13.90 -6.16
CA TRP A 14 12.61 -12.73 -5.49
C TRP A 14 12.39 -12.78 -3.97
N CYS A 15 11.22 -13.22 -3.52
CA CYS A 15 10.92 -13.43 -2.10
C CYS A 15 11.91 -14.39 -1.46
N ALA A 16 12.12 -15.56 -2.07
CA ALA A 16 13.06 -16.56 -1.57
C ALA A 16 14.51 -16.03 -1.49
N LEU A 17 14.93 -15.20 -2.45
CA LEU A 17 16.26 -14.58 -2.44
C LEU A 17 16.44 -13.53 -1.34
N ASN A 18 15.35 -12.89 -0.90
CA ASN A 18 15.37 -11.84 0.12
C ASN A 18 14.97 -12.33 1.52
N GLY A 19 14.85 -13.65 1.70
CA GLY A 19 14.49 -14.25 2.98
C GLY A 19 13.01 -14.14 3.35
N ILE A 20 12.15 -13.73 2.41
CA ILE A 20 10.70 -13.73 2.60
C ILE A 20 10.19 -15.16 2.49
N THR A 21 9.46 -15.62 3.50
CA THR A 21 8.83 -16.94 3.49
C THR A 21 7.33 -16.82 3.30
N VAL A 22 6.76 -17.68 2.47
CA VAL A 22 5.31 -17.81 2.25
C VAL A 22 4.91 -19.22 2.63
N SER A 23 3.91 -19.34 3.49
CA SER A 23 3.45 -20.63 4.03
C SER A 23 2.93 -21.54 2.93
N GLU A 24 3.28 -22.83 2.98
CA GLU A 24 2.75 -23.86 2.07
C GLU A 24 1.23 -24.08 2.20
N ARG A 25 0.59 -23.44 3.18
CA ARG A 25 -0.87 -23.45 3.37
C ARG A 25 -1.59 -22.42 2.53
N VAL A 26 -0.87 -21.47 1.94
CA VAL A 26 -1.44 -20.47 1.04
C VAL A 26 -0.76 -20.54 -0.32
N GLN A 27 -1.47 -20.03 -1.32
CA GLN A 27 -0.98 -19.88 -2.67
C GLN A 27 -1.26 -18.46 -3.15
N VAL A 28 -0.23 -17.82 -3.71
CA VAL A 28 -0.38 -16.57 -4.45
C VAL A 28 -0.92 -16.90 -5.84
N VAL A 29 -2.06 -16.31 -6.18
CA VAL A 29 -2.78 -16.53 -7.44
C VAL A 29 -2.96 -15.21 -8.18
N ALA A 30 -3.23 -15.31 -9.48
CA ALA A 30 -3.56 -14.16 -10.31
C ALA A 30 -4.97 -13.66 -9.98
N ASP A 31 -5.14 -12.34 -9.87
CA ASP A 31 -6.44 -11.69 -9.75
C ASP A 31 -6.46 -10.44 -10.63
N GLY A 32 -6.95 -10.60 -11.86
CA GLY A 32 -6.83 -9.59 -12.92
C GLY A 32 -5.35 -9.25 -13.20
N ASP A 33 -5.01 -7.97 -13.05
CA ASP A 33 -3.63 -7.47 -13.18
C ASP A 33 -2.84 -7.47 -11.85
N THR A 34 -3.46 -7.97 -10.78
CA THR A 34 -2.90 -8.03 -9.42
C THR A 34 -2.70 -9.48 -8.95
N ILE A 35 -2.33 -9.63 -7.69
CA ILE A 35 -2.20 -10.91 -7.01
C ILE A 35 -3.23 -11.00 -5.88
N ALA A 36 -3.70 -12.21 -5.61
CA ALA A 36 -4.52 -12.54 -4.44
C ALA A 36 -3.93 -13.76 -3.73
N VAL A 37 -4.34 -14.00 -2.48
CA VAL A 37 -3.86 -15.14 -1.68
C VAL A 37 -5.02 -16.07 -1.33
N ARG A 38 -4.85 -17.37 -1.62
CA ARG A 38 -5.86 -18.40 -1.32
C ARG A 38 -5.30 -19.48 -0.41
N ALA A 39 -6.11 -19.96 0.51
CA ALA A 39 -5.79 -21.12 1.34
C ALA A 39 -5.83 -22.40 0.50
N VAL A 40 -4.77 -23.20 0.56
CA VAL A 40 -4.71 -24.55 -0.06
C VAL A 40 -4.93 -25.67 0.95
N LYS A 41 -4.85 -25.36 2.24
CA LYS A 41 -5.13 -26.25 3.37
C LYS A 41 -5.89 -25.46 4.43
N ASP A 42 -6.55 -26.16 5.35
CA ASP A 42 -7.12 -25.52 6.53
C ASP A 42 -6.01 -24.85 7.35
N ILE A 43 -6.28 -23.62 7.77
CA ILE A 43 -5.39 -22.78 8.57
C ILE A 43 -6.08 -22.54 9.91
N VAL A 44 -5.36 -22.80 11.00
CA VAL A 44 -5.84 -22.48 12.35
C VAL A 44 -5.48 -21.03 12.68
N GLU A 45 -6.15 -20.45 13.66
CA GLU A 45 -5.83 -19.12 14.20
C GLU A 45 -4.37 -19.04 14.70
N ASN A 46 -3.77 -17.86 14.64
CA ASN A 46 -2.38 -17.57 15.03
C ASN A 46 -1.33 -18.37 14.25
N THR A 47 -1.59 -18.61 12.97
CA THR A 47 -0.65 -19.26 12.04
C THR A 47 0.02 -18.22 11.15
N PRO A 48 1.36 -18.18 11.06
CA PRO A 48 2.06 -17.33 10.10
C PRO A 48 1.83 -17.82 8.66
N LEU A 49 1.40 -16.90 7.80
CA LEU A 49 1.13 -17.14 6.38
C LEU A 49 2.19 -16.54 5.48
N ALA A 50 2.81 -15.43 5.89
CA ALA A 50 4.01 -14.89 5.28
C ALA A 50 4.86 -14.19 6.34
N THR A 51 6.18 -14.31 6.24
CA THR A 51 7.16 -13.64 7.10
C THR A 51 8.09 -12.83 6.22
N ILE A 52 8.11 -11.51 6.41
CA ILE A 52 8.79 -10.54 5.57
C ILE A 52 9.87 -9.86 6.42
N PRO A 53 11.17 -10.12 6.21
CA PRO A 53 12.23 -9.36 6.87
C PRO A 53 12.11 -7.86 6.57
N LYS A 54 12.28 -7.01 7.58
CA LYS A 54 12.12 -5.55 7.41
C LYS A 54 13.13 -4.93 6.44
N HIS A 55 14.28 -5.57 6.19
CA HIS A 55 15.20 -5.12 5.12
C HIS A 55 14.63 -5.26 3.70
N ALA A 56 13.59 -6.10 3.52
CA ALA A 56 12.98 -6.38 2.22
C ALA A 56 11.77 -5.48 1.89
N VAL A 57 11.34 -4.61 2.83
CA VAL A 57 10.27 -3.63 2.56
C VAL A 57 10.81 -2.46 1.75
N ILE A 58 9.96 -1.77 0.99
CA ILE A 58 10.34 -0.50 0.34
C ILE A 58 9.96 0.65 1.27
N SER A 59 10.96 1.36 1.76
CA SER A 59 10.81 2.54 2.63
C SER A 59 11.91 3.56 2.32
N THR A 60 11.83 4.74 2.92
CA THR A 60 12.92 5.74 2.85
C THR A 60 14.26 5.19 3.35
N ARG A 61 14.28 4.19 4.23
CA ARG A 61 15.50 3.61 4.82
C ARG A 61 16.13 2.51 3.98
N THR A 62 15.32 1.74 3.25
CA THR A 62 15.77 0.57 2.47
C THR A 62 16.02 0.88 1.00
N SER A 63 15.53 2.03 0.51
CA SER A 63 15.81 2.47 -0.85
C SER A 63 17.28 2.84 -1.05
N ARG A 64 17.76 2.65 -2.29
CA ARG A 64 19.12 3.08 -2.68
C ARG A 64 19.35 4.59 -2.53
N VAL A 65 18.28 5.38 -2.60
CA VAL A 65 18.31 6.84 -2.46
C VAL A 65 18.05 7.30 -1.01
N SER A 66 18.14 6.40 -0.03
CA SER A 66 17.92 6.72 1.40
C SER A 66 18.75 7.90 1.88
N HIS A 67 19.99 8.05 1.39
CA HIS A 67 20.90 9.15 1.70
C HIS A 67 20.41 10.54 1.25
N LEU A 68 19.43 10.61 0.35
CA LEU A 68 18.84 11.87 -0.10
C LEU A 68 17.73 12.37 0.82
N PHE A 69 17.21 11.52 1.70
CA PHE A 69 16.15 11.87 2.63
C PHE A 69 16.77 12.29 3.98
N PRO A 70 16.51 13.52 4.45
CA PRO A 70 17.04 13.98 5.74
C PRO A 70 16.38 13.23 6.90
N ASP A 71 17.03 13.21 8.07
CA ASP A 71 16.45 12.53 9.24
C ASP A 71 15.13 13.14 9.72
N THR A 72 14.88 14.41 9.39
CA THR A 72 13.65 15.15 9.70
C THR A 72 12.49 14.83 8.76
N VAL A 73 12.68 14.01 7.72
CA VAL A 73 11.61 13.67 6.78
C VAL A 73 10.45 12.99 7.51
N ASP A 74 9.22 13.35 7.16
CA ASP A 74 8.04 12.65 7.65
C ASP A 74 7.92 11.28 6.97
N ARG A 75 8.45 10.25 7.62
CA ARG A 75 8.46 8.87 7.12
C ARG A 75 7.07 8.23 7.09
N GLN A 76 6.07 8.83 7.72
CA GLN A 76 4.68 8.36 7.64
C GLN A 76 3.93 8.99 6.46
N SER A 77 4.53 9.97 5.78
CA SER A 77 3.92 10.66 4.66
C SER A 77 3.81 9.75 3.41
N PRO A 78 2.60 9.56 2.85
CA PRO A 78 2.44 8.83 1.60
C PRO A 78 3.10 9.55 0.41
N PHE A 79 3.28 10.88 0.48
CA PHE A 79 3.99 11.64 -0.56
C PHE A 79 5.47 11.26 -0.62
N VAL A 80 6.10 11.15 0.56
CA VAL A 80 7.51 10.75 0.68
C VAL A 80 7.71 9.31 0.17
N LEU A 81 6.85 8.37 0.59
CA LEU A 81 6.95 7.00 0.11
C LEU A 81 6.66 6.88 -1.39
N ALA A 82 5.73 7.69 -1.93
CA ALA A 82 5.46 7.73 -3.37
C ALA A 82 6.69 8.15 -4.17
N THR A 83 7.48 9.11 -3.66
CA THR A 83 8.77 9.49 -4.28
C THR A 83 9.73 8.31 -4.33
N VAL A 84 9.89 7.59 -3.21
CA VAL A 84 10.75 6.40 -3.14
C VAL A 84 10.29 5.34 -4.13
N LEU A 85 8.99 5.01 -4.12
CA LEU A 85 8.45 3.98 -5.00
C LEU A 85 8.57 4.35 -6.49
N MET A 86 8.35 5.63 -6.83
CA MET A 86 8.53 6.13 -8.20
C MET A 86 9.95 5.92 -8.71
N ILE A 87 10.96 6.23 -7.88
CA ILE A 87 12.38 6.04 -8.23
C ILE A 87 12.65 4.55 -8.48
N GLU A 88 12.25 3.68 -7.55
CA GLU A 88 12.45 2.23 -7.67
C GLU A 88 11.72 1.65 -8.91
N LEU A 89 10.53 2.15 -9.25
CA LEU A 89 9.81 1.78 -10.47
C LEU A 89 10.56 2.21 -11.74
N ASN A 90 11.10 3.43 -11.75
CA ASN A 90 11.82 4.00 -12.90
C ASN A 90 13.18 3.34 -13.14
N ASP A 91 13.82 2.84 -12.09
CA ASP A 91 15.07 2.07 -12.19
C ASP A 91 14.89 0.71 -12.89
N GLY A 92 13.67 0.18 -12.90
CA GLY A 92 13.37 -1.10 -13.51
C GLY A 92 14.31 -2.19 -13.00
N LEU A 93 15.08 -2.80 -13.91
CA LEU A 93 16.00 -3.91 -13.59
C LEU A 93 17.12 -3.55 -12.62
N LEU A 94 17.40 -2.25 -12.44
CA LEU A 94 18.40 -1.78 -11.48
C LEU A 94 17.87 -1.72 -10.04
N SER A 95 16.54 -1.71 -9.86
CA SER A 95 15.95 -1.73 -8.52
C SER A 95 16.20 -3.09 -7.85
N PRO A 96 16.69 -3.11 -6.60
CA PRO A 96 16.78 -4.36 -5.83
C PRO A 96 15.41 -4.98 -5.58
N PHE A 97 14.32 -4.19 -5.69
CA PHE A 97 12.94 -4.63 -5.51
C PHE A 97 12.25 -5.03 -6.82
N TYR A 98 12.97 -5.06 -7.96
CA TYR A 98 12.36 -5.31 -9.27
C TYR A 98 11.43 -6.52 -9.30
N GLY A 99 11.82 -7.63 -8.66
CA GLY A 99 11.00 -8.85 -8.62
C GLY A 99 9.65 -8.66 -7.94
N TYR A 100 9.59 -7.84 -6.88
CA TYR A 100 8.35 -7.43 -6.22
C TYR A 100 7.57 -6.41 -7.05
N LEU A 101 8.23 -5.39 -7.60
CA LEU A 101 7.56 -4.35 -8.39
C LEU A 101 6.79 -4.91 -9.59
N GLN A 102 7.18 -6.07 -10.13
CA GLN A 102 6.45 -6.77 -11.19
C GLN A 102 5.07 -7.32 -10.77
N SER A 103 4.79 -7.48 -9.48
CA SER A 103 3.48 -7.94 -8.99
C SER A 103 2.48 -6.82 -8.76
N LEU A 104 2.94 -5.57 -8.74
CA LEU A 104 2.07 -4.41 -8.56
C LEU A 104 1.23 -4.18 -9.82
N PRO A 105 -0.03 -3.71 -9.68
CA PRO A 105 -0.81 -3.24 -10.83
C PRO A 105 -0.11 -2.05 -11.50
N GLU A 106 -0.53 -1.74 -12.72
CA GLU A 106 -0.04 -0.55 -13.39
C GLU A 106 -0.41 0.72 -12.62
N HIS A 107 -1.68 0.88 -12.25
CA HIS A 107 -2.15 1.97 -11.40
C HIS A 107 -3.39 1.52 -10.63
N VAL A 108 -3.78 2.28 -9.60
CA VAL A 108 -5.03 2.07 -8.87
C VAL A 108 -5.92 3.31 -9.06
N PRO A 109 -7.19 3.15 -9.47
CA PRO A 109 -8.09 4.28 -9.77
C PRO A 109 -8.66 4.95 -8.50
N ILE A 110 -7.79 5.39 -7.61
CA ILE A 110 -8.17 6.02 -6.35
C ILE A 110 -8.85 7.38 -6.62
N ALA A 111 -10.02 7.61 -6.02
CA ALA A 111 -10.78 8.82 -6.31
C ALA A 111 -10.13 10.11 -5.79
N HIS A 112 -9.16 10.00 -4.89
CA HIS A 112 -8.31 11.11 -4.47
C HIS A 112 -7.47 11.74 -5.60
N LEU A 113 -7.23 11.01 -6.69
CA LEU A 113 -6.48 11.50 -7.85
C LEU A 113 -7.38 11.86 -9.04
N TRP A 114 -8.70 11.78 -8.91
CA TRP A 114 -9.61 12.18 -9.98
C TRP A 114 -9.61 13.70 -10.14
N VAL A 115 -9.64 14.16 -11.39
CA VAL A 115 -9.66 15.58 -11.73
C VAL A 115 -10.95 16.22 -11.23
N SER A 116 -10.87 17.37 -10.55
CA SER A 116 -12.03 17.99 -9.88
C SER A 116 -13.16 18.39 -10.82
N GLU A 117 -12.86 18.67 -12.09
CA GLU A 117 -13.85 19.03 -13.12
C GLU A 117 -14.37 17.83 -13.92
N SER A 118 -13.95 16.61 -13.57
CA SER A 118 -14.34 15.39 -14.27
C SER A 118 -15.82 15.02 -14.08
N ILE A 119 -16.32 14.18 -14.98
CA ILE A 119 -17.72 13.71 -14.96
C ILE A 119 -17.96 12.88 -13.70
N GLU A 120 -17.04 11.98 -13.37
CA GLU A 120 -17.08 11.10 -12.20
C GLU A 120 -17.16 11.87 -10.87
N ILE A 121 -16.39 12.95 -10.70
CA ILE A 121 -16.49 13.81 -9.49
C ILE A 121 -17.83 14.54 -9.47
N SER A 122 -18.31 15.02 -10.62
CA SER A 122 -19.62 15.66 -10.72
C SER A 122 -20.78 14.71 -10.35
N MET A 123 -20.66 13.42 -10.71
CA MET A 123 -21.62 12.39 -10.33
C MET A 123 -21.71 12.22 -8.80
N LEU A 124 -20.62 12.42 -8.08
CA LEU A 124 -20.55 12.27 -6.62
C LEU A 124 -20.98 13.52 -5.84
N LYS A 125 -21.17 14.69 -6.46
CA LYS A 125 -21.45 15.96 -5.75
C LYS A 125 -22.54 15.84 -4.68
N GLY A 126 -22.26 16.18 -3.42
CA GLY A 126 -23.25 16.08 -2.33
C GLY A 126 -23.39 14.68 -1.71
N THR A 127 -22.50 13.76 -2.05
CA THR A 127 -22.28 12.51 -1.32
C THR A 127 -21.11 12.67 -0.33
N PRO A 128 -21.03 11.83 0.72
CA PRO A 128 -19.88 11.85 1.62
C PRO A 128 -18.53 11.60 0.93
N ALA A 129 -18.51 10.81 -0.16
CA ALA A 129 -17.31 10.58 -0.95
C ALA A 129 -16.80 11.88 -1.59
N HIS A 130 -17.69 12.68 -2.19
CA HIS A 130 -17.31 13.96 -2.78
C HIS A 130 -16.73 14.91 -1.73
N ASP A 131 -17.35 15.00 -0.56
CA ASP A 131 -16.89 15.87 0.52
C ASP A 131 -15.51 15.42 1.04
N LEU A 132 -15.29 14.11 1.19
CA LEU A 132 -14.00 13.54 1.58
C LEU A 132 -12.90 13.84 0.54
N ILE A 133 -13.17 13.64 -0.74
CA ILE A 133 -12.20 13.85 -1.83
C ILE A 133 -11.83 15.33 -1.93
N THR A 134 -12.83 16.21 -1.94
CA THR A 134 -12.64 17.66 -2.14
C THR A 134 -12.02 18.34 -0.92
N SER A 135 -12.39 17.94 0.30
CA SER A 135 -11.82 18.53 1.52
C SER A 135 -10.35 18.17 1.74
N LYS A 136 -9.95 16.92 1.44
CA LYS A 136 -8.54 16.51 1.57
C LYS A 136 -7.64 17.10 0.48
N GLY A 137 -8.18 17.35 -0.73
CA GLY A 137 -7.43 17.99 -1.82
C GLY A 137 -6.15 17.26 -2.24
N VAL A 138 -6.16 15.92 -2.16
CA VAL A 138 -4.97 15.08 -2.30
C VAL A 138 -4.24 15.30 -3.63
N LEU A 139 -4.95 15.32 -4.77
CA LEU A 139 -4.33 15.57 -6.08
C LEU A 139 -3.53 16.88 -6.09
N ALA A 140 -4.12 18.00 -5.64
CA ALA A 140 -3.45 19.29 -5.60
C ALA A 140 -2.24 19.29 -4.65
N ASN A 141 -2.33 18.58 -3.53
CA ASN A 141 -1.23 18.43 -2.58
C ASN A 141 -0.11 17.55 -3.14
N ALA A 142 -0.44 16.47 -3.85
CA ALA A 142 0.51 15.59 -4.52
C ALA A 142 1.29 16.35 -5.60
N LEU A 143 0.59 17.10 -6.45
CA LEU A 143 1.22 17.91 -7.51
C LEU A 143 2.10 19.02 -6.93
N ARG A 144 1.68 19.66 -5.83
CA ARG A 144 2.51 20.65 -5.14
C ARG A 144 3.77 20.00 -4.57
N TYR A 145 3.65 18.87 -3.89
CA TYR A 145 4.80 18.15 -3.35
C TYR A 145 5.75 17.67 -4.46
N LEU A 146 5.20 17.19 -5.58
CA LEU A 146 5.96 16.84 -6.76
C LEU A 146 6.83 18.02 -7.23
N HIS A 147 6.21 19.17 -7.45
CA HIS A 147 6.91 20.35 -7.93
C HIS A 147 7.94 20.90 -6.92
N ASP A 148 7.56 20.99 -5.65
CA ASP A 148 8.36 21.68 -4.63
C ASP A 148 9.50 20.81 -4.08
N GLU A 149 9.31 19.48 -3.99
CA GLU A 149 10.25 18.57 -3.32
C GLU A 149 10.82 17.51 -4.28
N VAL A 150 9.98 16.87 -5.10
CA VAL A 150 10.41 15.74 -5.94
C VAL A 150 11.18 16.18 -7.18
N THR A 151 10.72 17.23 -7.86
CA THR A 151 11.38 17.75 -9.07
C THR A 151 12.82 18.18 -8.79
N PRO A 152 13.14 18.98 -7.75
CA PRO A 152 14.52 19.30 -7.40
C PRO A 152 15.36 18.06 -7.07
N LEU A 153 14.80 17.09 -6.35
CA LEU A 153 15.45 15.83 -6.02
C LEU A 153 15.80 15.02 -7.27
N MET A 154 14.90 14.95 -8.25
CA MET A 154 15.12 14.24 -9.51
C MET A 154 16.15 14.93 -10.37
N HIS A 155 16.18 16.26 -10.40
CA HIS A 155 17.28 17.00 -11.04
C HIS A 155 18.63 16.64 -10.40
N GLN A 156 18.73 16.60 -9.07
CA GLN A 156 19.97 16.20 -8.37
C GLN A 156 20.41 14.77 -8.74
N LEU A 157 19.46 13.84 -8.92
CA LEU A 157 19.77 12.46 -9.33
C LEU A 157 20.20 12.35 -10.79
N LEU A 158 19.62 13.16 -11.68
CA LEU A 158 19.83 13.11 -13.13
C LEU A 158 20.96 14.03 -13.61
N GLU A 159 21.49 14.93 -12.77
CA GLU A 159 22.65 15.77 -13.09
C GLU A 159 23.91 14.95 -13.44
N GLU A 160 23.95 13.65 -13.12
CA GLU A 160 25.00 12.72 -13.53
C GLU A 160 24.83 12.16 -14.96
N ASP A 161 23.65 12.31 -15.57
CA ASP A 161 23.29 11.71 -16.87
C ASP A 161 23.00 12.80 -17.92
N LEU A 162 24.07 13.29 -18.57
CA LEU A 162 24.05 14.44 -19.49
C LEU A 162 23.12 14.31 -20.72
N ASP A 163 22.59 13.12 -20.98
CA ASP A 163 21.72 12.79 -22.12
C ASP A 163 20.24 12.54 -21.73
N ALA A 164 19.87 12.66 -20.45
CA ALA A 164 18.49 12.45 -20.02
C ALA A 164 17.59 13.65 -20.37
N GLU A 165 16.65 13.47 -21.31
CA GLU A 165 15.60 14.46 -21.54
C GLU A 165 14.65 14.52 -20.34
N TRP A 166 14.58 15.70 -19.72
CA TRP A 166 13.64 15.99 -18.65
C TRP A 166 12.23 16.22 -19.23
N ASP A 167 11.26 15.43 -18.77
CA ASP A 167 9.86 15.51 -19.17
C ASP A 167 8.97 15.63 -17.93
N ASP A 168 8.53 16.85 -17.63
CA ASP A 168 7.65 17.17 -16.50
C ASP A 168 6.34 16.35 -16.53
N GLN A 169 5.77 16.11 -17.71
CA GLN A 169 4.50 15.39 -17.83
C GLN A 169 4.68 13.92 -17.49
N ARG A 170 5.79 13.33 -17.95
CA ARG A 170 6.13 11.96 -17.60
C ARG A 170 6.37 11.81 -16.10
N LEU A 171 7.11 12.75 -15.50
CA LEU A 171 7.37 12.73 -14.06
C LEU A 171 6.08 12.83 -13.23
N GLU A 172 5.13 13.68 -13.66
CA GLU A 172 3.82 13.77 -13.03
C GLU A 172 3.04 12.45 -13.09
N VAL A 173 2.99 11.82 -14.26
CA VAL A 173 2.31 10.54 -14.45
C VAL A 173 2.96 9.45 -13.59
N ASP A 174 4.29 9.36 -13.58
CA ASP A 174 5.02 8.35 -12.81
C ASP A 174 4.85 8.56 -11.30
N TYR A 175 4.84 9.81 -10.83
CA TYR A 175 4.63 10.14 -9.42
C TYR A 175 3.21 9.83 -8.95
N LEU A 176 2.18 10.25 -9.72
CA LEU A 176 0.79 9.97 -9.38
C LEU A 176 0.48 8.47 -9.43
N ARG A 177 1.11 7.75 -10.37
CA ARG A 177 1.07 6.28 -10.42
C ARG A 177 1.63 5.67 -9.14
N ALA A 178 2.82 6.07 -8.72
CA ALA A 178 3.43 5.59 -7.48
C ALA A 178 2.58 5.94 -6.25
N TYR A 179 2.03 7.16 -6.20
CA TYR A 179 1.13 7.58 -5.13
C TYR A 179 -0.13 6.69 -5.04
N SER A 180 -0.72 6.33 -6.19
CA SER A 180 -1.89 5.44 -6.21
C SER A 180 -1.59 4.06 -5.62
N LEU A 181 -0.38 3.54 -5.85
CA LEU A 181 0.07 2.27 -5.28
C LEU A 181 0.32 2.41 -3.78
N VAL A 182 1.01 3.47 -3.35
CA VAL A 182 1.25 3.73 -1.92
C VAL A 182 -0.05 3.87 -1.14
N SER A 183 -1.00 4.67 -1.64
CA SER A 183 -2.29 4.89 -0.99
C SER A 183 -3.08 3.61 -0.78
N SER A 184 -2.94 2.63 -1.68
CA SER A 184 -3.76 1.41 -1.67
C SER A 184 -3.07 0.19 -1.04
N ARG A 185 -1.75 0.23 -0.83
CA ARG A 185 -0.94 -0.96 -0.51
C ARG A 185 0.11 -0.76 0.58
N ALA A 186 0.37 0.47 0.99
CA ALA A 186 1.39 0.71 2.00
C ALA A 186 0.90 0.37 3.41
N PHE A 187 1.82 -0.07 4.25
CA PHE A 187 1.59 -0.36 5.66
C PHE A 187 2.46 0.52 6.53
N LEU A 188 1.95 0.86 7.72
CA LEU A 188 2.79 1.40 8.77
C LEU A 188 3.59 0.25 9.39
N VAL A 189 4.92 0.29 9.28
CA VAL A 189 5.80 -0.79 9.73
C VAL A 189 6.27 -0.53 11.16
N ASP A 190 7.06 0.52 11.39
CA ASP A 190 7.59 0.82 12.73
C ASP A 190 8.08 2.28 12.84
N ALA A 191 8.69 2.62 13.97
CA ALA A 191 9.26 3.95 14.22
C ALA A 191 10.47 4.32 13.34
N PHE A 192 11.14 3.35 12.71
CA PHE A 192 12.34 3.56 11.89
C PHE A 192 12.01 3.70 10.40
N HIS A 193 11.19 2.79 9.87
CA HIS A 193 10.74 2.74 8.48
C HIS A 193 9.56 3.68 8.23
N GLY A 194 8.66 3.85 9.21
CA GLY A 194 7.40 4.58 9.01
C GLY A 194 6.46 3.83 8.06
N LEU A 195 5.97 4.53 7.04
CA LEU A 195 5.14 3.96 5.99
C LEU A 195 6.02 3.24 4.95
N ALA A 196 5.65 2.01 4.57
CA ALA A 196 6.42 1.21 3.62
C ALA A 196 5.54 0.32 2.72
N MET A 197 6.08 -0.08 1.56
CA MET A 197 5.50 -1.16 0.76
C MET A 197 6.02 -2.50 1.29
N VAL A 198 5.12 -3.39 1.71
CA VAL A 198 5.47 -4.68 2.31
C VAL A 198 5.15 -5.80 1.31
N PRO A 199 6.16 -6.42 0.66
CA PRO A 199 5.94 -7.46 -0.34
C PRO A 199 5.09 -8.61 0.19
N ILE A 200 4.23 -9.19 -0.66
CA ILE A 200 3.28 -10.28 -0.33
C ILE A 200 2.14 -9.84 0.60
N ALA A 201 2.40 -9.02 1.62
CA ALA A 201 1.37 -8.50 2.53
C ALA A 201 0.30 -7.68 1.78
N ASP A 202 0.71 -6.92 0.76
CA ASP A 202 -0.17 -6.14 -0.11
C ASP A 202 -0.99 -6.97 -1.12
N GLY A 203 -0.73 -8.29 -1.19
CA GLY A 203 -1.51 -9.24 -1.99
C GLY A 203 -2.68 -9.86 -1.23
N PHE A 204 -2.81 -9.60 0.07
CA PHE A 204 -3.98 -10.00 0.85
C PHE A 204 -5.07 -8.94 0.70
N ASN A 205 -6.05 -9.22 -0.17
CA ASN A 205 -7.16 -8.32 -0.47
C ASN A 205 -7.95 -7.91 0.79
N HIS A 206 -8.70 -6.82 0.72
CA HIS A 206 -9.54 -6.36 1.83
C HIS A 206 -10.99 -6.82 1.72
N THR A 207 -11.56 -7.17 2.86
CA THR A 207 -13.01 -7.28 3.03
C THR A 207 -13.40 -6.90 4.47
N MET A 208 -14.69 -6.63 4.67
CA MET A 208 -15.26 -6.32 5.99
C MET A 208 -15.00 -7.44 6.99
N VAL A 209 -15.03 -8.70 6.52
CA VAL A 209 -14.79 -9.89 7.33
C VAL A 209 -13.41 -10.49 7.00
N HIS A 210 -12.37 -9.86 7.51
CA HIS A 210 -10.98 -10.29 7.37
C HIS A 210 -10.70 -11.61 8.10
N ASN A 211 -9.61 -12.28 7.72
CA ASN A 211 -9.13 -13.49 8.38
C ASN A 211 -7.62 -13.49 8.63
N VAL A 212 -6.91 -12.44 8.18
CA VAL A 212 -5.51 -12.17 8.53
C VAL A 212 -5.31 -10.73 8.98
N GLN A 213 -4.19 -10.50 9.64
CA GLN A 213 -3.66 -9.18 9.99
C GLN A 213 -2.14 -9.19 9.86
N MET A 214 -1.55 -8.01 9.65
CA MET A 214 -0.10 -7.85 9.72
C MET A 214 0.30 -7.55 11.17
N GLU A 215 1.31 -8.25 11.67
CA GLU A 215 1.93 -8.03 12.98
C GLU A 215 3.40 -7.67 12.79
N THR A 216 3.89 -6.73 13.60
CA THR A 216 5.28 -6.29 13.55
C THR A 216 5.66 -5.56 14.84
N ASP A 217 6.93 -5.61 15.22
CA ASP A 217 7.44 -4.86 16.37
C ASP A 217 7.61 -3.38 16.02
N TYR A 218 6.71 -2.55 16.54
CA TYR A 218 6.71 -1.11 16.27
C TYR A 218 7.78 -0.35 17.07
N HIS A 219 8.12 -0.85 18.27
CA HIS A 219 9.01 -0.20 19.23
C HIS A 219 10.49 -0.53 18.96
N VAL A 220 11.00 -0.06 17.83
CA VAL A 220 12.42 -0.11 17.47
C VAL A 220 13.08 1.25 17.63
N CYS A 221 14.41 1.29 17.66
CA CYS A 221 15.15 2.55 17.62
C CYS A 221 14.85 3.33 16.34
N ALA A 222 14.34 4.57 16.45
CA ALA A 222 13.98 5.40 15.30
C ALA A 222 15.18 5.84 14.43
N GLU A 223 16.41 5.70 14.96
CA GLU A 223 17.65 6.09 14.27
C GLU A 223 18.31 4.93 13.51
N CYS A 224 18.34 3.73 14.08
CA CYS A 224 19.02 2.57 13.47
C CYS A 224 18.14 1.34 13.22
N GLY A 225 16.88 1.35 13.65
CA GLY A 225 15.95 0.23 13.49
C GLY A 225 16.27 -0.97 14.38
N SER A 226 17.16 -0.82 15.38
CA SER A 226 17.46 -1.90 16.31
C SER A 226 16.25 -2.22 17.17
N LEU A 227 15.86 -3.50 17.19
CA LEU A 227 14.88 -4.06 18.12
C LEU A 227 15.45 -4.23 19.54
N PHE A 228 16.77 -4.35 19.65
CA PHE A 228 17.49 -4.50 20.91
C PHE A 228 18.16 -3.20 21.34
N GLU A 229 18.70 -3.20 22.55
CA GLU A 229 19.48 -2.08 23.08
C GLU A 229 20.58 -1.66 22.09
N CYS A 230 20.71 -0.35 21.91
CA CYS A 230 21.63 0.23 20.93
C CYS A 230 22.29 1.49 21.48
N GLY A 231 23.28 2.01 20.74
CA GLY A 231 24.02 3.22 21.15
C GLY A 231 23.18 4.50 21.23
N HIS A 232 21.92 4.47 20.81
CA HIS A 232 20.98 5.59 20.87
C HIS A 232 20.05 5.55 22.08
N ASP A 233 20.15 4.53 22.93
CA ASP A 233 19.39 4.51 24.17
C ASP A 233 20.04 5.48 25.17
N ASP A 234 19.30 6.49 25.59
CA ASP A 234 19.71 7.51 26.57
C ASP A 234 19.85 6.90 27.97
N PHE A 235 20.85 6.04 28.17
CA PHE A 235 21.23 5.58 29.49
C PHE A 235 22.20 6.59 30.12
N PRO A 236 21.89 7.18 31.28
CA PRO A 236 22.89 7.90 32.04
C PRO A 236 24.00 6.90 32.35
N SER A 237 25.22 7.24 31.93
CA SER A 237 26.45 6.49 32.17
C SER A 237 26.66 6.28 33.67
N THR A 238 26.06 5.22 34.20
CA THR A 238 26.48 4.63 35.46
C THR A 238 27.58 3.65 35.10
N ASP A 239 28.76 4.01 35.58
CA ASP A 239 30.05 3.38 35.36
C ASP A 239 30.09 1.99 36.01
N ASP A 240 29.35 1.03 35.45
CA ASP A 240 29.50 -0.39 35.76
C ASP A 240 29.36 -1.22 34.48
N ARG A 241 30.31 -1.03 33.57
CA ARG A 241 30.47 -1.83 32.34
C ARG A 241 31.12 -3.19 32.62
N THR A 242 30.70 -3.88 33.67
CA THR A 242 31.08 -5.27 33.90
C THR A 242 29.82 -6.10 34.08
N LEU A 243 29.68 -7.14 33.24
CA LEU A 243 28.52 -8.04 33.11
C LEU A 243 27.45 -7.61 32.09
N PHE A 244 27.84 -7.46 30.82
CA PHE A 244 26.95 -7.94 29.76
C PHE A 244 27.59 -9.23 29.25
N GLU A 245 27.15 -10.34 29.84
CA GLU A 245 27.26 -11.63 29.18
C GLU A 245 26.71 -11.43 27.78
N GLU A 246 27.48 -11.85 26.78
CA GLU A 246 26.98 -12.18 25.44
C GLU A 246 25.95 -13.30 25.63
N THR A 247 24.77 -12.97 26.17
CA THR A 247 23.60 -13.81 26.08
C THR A 247 23.32 -13.86 24.61
N GLU A 248 23.76 -14.96 23.99
CA GLU A 248 23.52 -15.37 22.62
C GLU A 248 22.40 -14.52 22.03
N SER A 249 22.78 -13.44 21.34
CA SER A 249 21.84 -12.62 20.60
C SER A 249 21.25 -13.59 19.59
N ARG A 250 20.12 -14.20 19.93
CA ARG A 250 19.27 -14.84 18.93
C ARG A 250 19.00 -13.69 17.98
N SER A 251 19.70 -13.74 16.86
CA SER A 251 19.58 -12.83 15.73
C SER A 251 18.20 -13.06 15.13
N GLU A 252 17.15 -12.81 15.91
CA GLU A 252 15.79 -12.80 15.43
C GLU A 252 15.74 -11.64 14.45
N ILE A 253 15.61 -12.02 13.19
CA ILE A 253 15.48 -11.08 12.10
C ILE A 253 14.16 -10.37 12.36
N ASP A 254 14.20 -9.06 12.50
CA ASP A 254 13.00 -8.24 12.68
C ASP A 254 12.13 -8.33 11.42
N THR A 255 10.86 -8.68 11.59
CA THR A 255 9.93 -9.07 10.52
C THR A 255 8.59 -8.35 10.60
N CYS A 256 7.94 -8.28 9.44
CA CYS A 256 6.50 -8.10 9.33
C CYS A 256 5.88 -9.47 9.03
N ASP A 257 4.92 -9.90 9.84
CA ASP A 257 4.30 -11.21 9.75
C ASP A 257 2.81 -11.11 9.41
N MET A 258 2.38 -11.81 8.36
CA MET A 258 0.97 -11.97 8.04
C MET A 258 0.41 -13.16 8.82
N MET A 259 -0.38 -12.86 9.85
CA MET A 259 -0.90 -13.83 10.81
C MET A 259 -2.38 -14.09 10.59
N SER A 260 -2.82 -15.35 10.69
CA SER A 260 -4.25 -15.67 10.70
C SER A 260 -4.92 -15.19 11.98
N ALA A 261 -5.89 -14.29 11.84
CA ALA A 261 -6.70 -13.77 12.95
C ALA A 261 -7.85 -14.72 13.34
N ARG A 262 -8.16 -15.71 12.49
CA ARG A 262 -9.13 -16.78 12.74
C ARG A 262 -8.86 -17.99 11.85
N ALA A 263 -9.58 -19.08 12.08
CA ALA A 263 -9.50 -20.25 11.21
C ALA A 263 -10.00 -19.94 9.78
N ILE A 264 -9.32 -20.50 8.78
CA ILE A 264 -9.61 -20.34 7.34
C ILE A 264 -9.69 -21.73 6.72
N SER A 265 -10.74 -21.98 5.94
CA SER A 265 -10.94 -23.28 5.28
C SER A 265 -10.13 -23.36 3.99
N ALA A 266 -9.69 -24.57 3.64
CA ALA A 266 -9.07 -24.80 2.34
C ALA A 266 -9.97 -24.35 1.17
N GLY A 267 -9.39 -23.63 0.21
CA GLY A 267 -10.07 -23.08 -0.96
C GLY A 267 -10.58 -21.64 -0.78
N GLU A 268 -10.63 -21.13 0.45
CA GLU A 268 -11.05 -19.74 0.72
C GLU A 268 -9.96 -18.74 0.32
N GLU A 269 -10.39 -17.53 -0.04
CA GLU A 269 -9.48 -16.40 -0.18
C GLU A 269 -9.14 -15.82 1.18
N VAL A 270 -7.91 -15.36 1.31
CA VAL A 270 -7.34 -14.86 2.56
C VAL A 270 -7.34 -13.34 2.50
N PHE A 271 -8.09 -12.71 3.41
CA PHE A 271 -8.39 -11.28 3.40
C PHE A 271 -7.82 -10.56 4.62
N ASN A 272 -7.21 -9.40 4.39
CA ASN A 272 -6.67 -8.50 5.39
C ASN A 272 -7.66 -7.39 5.78
N THR A 273 -7.35 -6.64 6.85
CA THR A 273 -7.97 -5.33 7.15
C THR A 273 -7.06 -4.20 6.73
N TYR A 274 -7.61 -3.21 6.03
CA TYR A 274 -6.90 -1.99 5.67
C TYR A 274 -6.94 -0.89 6.75
N SER A 275 -7.73 -1.09 7.81
CA SER A 275 -7.76 -0.17 8.93
C SER A 275 -7.93 -0.92 10.24
N ASP A 276 -6.92 -0.88 11.12
CA ASP A 276 -6.84 -1.38 12.52
C ASP A 276 -8.16 -1.88 13.15
N GLY A 277 -8.73 -2.95 12.62
CA GLY A 277 -10.04 -3.49 13.01
C GLY A 277 -11.26 -2.57 12.85
N LYS A 278 -11.15 -1.39 12.22
CA LYS A 278 -12.30 -0.49 11.98
C LYS A 278 -12.94 -0.75 10.60
N PRO A 279 -14.27 -0.70 10.49
CA PRO A 279 -14.93 -0.70 9.18
C PRO A 279 -14.56 0.55 8.38
N MET A 280 -14.13 0.40 7.14
CA MET A 280 -13.98 1.51 6.20
C MET A 280 -15.30 1.77 5.48
N SER A 281 -15.71 3.02 5.32
CA SER A 281 -16.88 3.35 4.50
C SER A 281 -16.57 3.22 3.01
N ASN A 282 -17.58 3.01 2.17
CA ASN A 282 -17.41 3.06 0.71
C ASN A 282 -16.81 4.38 0.23
N SER A 283 -16.99 5.49 0.96
CA SER A 283 -16.31 6.75 0.66
C SER A 283 -14.81 6.66 0.82
N ALA A 284 -14.33 6.03 1.91
CA ALA A 284 -12.91 5.83 2.14
C ALA A 284 -12.31 4.79 1.18
N LEU A 285 -13.01 3.68 0.95
CA LEU A 285 -12.59 2.64 0.00
C LEU A 285 -12.45 3.20 -1.42
N LEU A 286 -13.43 3.99 -1.88
CA LEU A 286 -13.37 4.64 -3.18
C LEU A 286 -12.21 5.64 -3.26
N ALA A 287 -12.07 6.48 -2.23
CA ALA A 287 -11.10 7.57 -2.23
C ALA A 287 -9.65 7.08 -2.15
N GLU A 288 -9.36 6.05 -1.34
CA GLU A 288 -7.99 5.62 -1.00
C GLU A 288 -7.57 4.32 -1.69
N TYR A 289 -8.53 3.48 -2.12
CA TYR A 289 -8.26 2.15 -2.69
C TYR A 289 -8.89 1.89 -4.06
N GLY A 290 -9.78 2.77 -4.54
CA GLY A 290 -10.35 2.68 -5.89
C GLY A 290 -11.35 1.52 -6.06
N PHE A 291 -12.04 1.11 -5.00
CA PHE A 291 -13.14 0.13 -5.08
C PHE A 291 -14.25 0.44 -4.07
N VAL A 292 -15.39 -0.25 -4.20
CA VAL A 292 -16.52 -0.16 -3.27
C VAL A 292 -17.07 -1.55 -2.98
N LEU A 293 -17.63 -1.75 -1.79
CA LEU A 293 -18.21 -3.03 -1.37
C LEU A 293 -19.74 -2.95 -1.31
N PRO A 294 -20.46 -3.96 -1.84
CA PRO A 294 -21.90 -4.09 -1.63
C PRO A 294 -22.25 -4.16 -0.14
N GLY A 295 -23.33 -3.49 0.28
CA GLY A 295 -23.83 -3.55 1.66
C GLY A 295 -23.01 -2.77 2.69
N ASN A 296 -22.01 -1.99 2.25
CA ASN A 296 -21.19 -1.11 3.09
C ASN A 296 -21.58 0.38 2.99
N GLY A 297 -22.81 0.62 2.50
CA GLY A 297 -23.41 1.94 2.34
C GLY A 297 -24.03 2.50 3.62
N SER A 298 -24.31 3.79 3.65
CA SER A 298 -24.93 4.48 4.80
C SER A 298 -26.05 5.45 4.41
N SER A 299 -26.31 5.68 3.11
CA SER A 299 -27.21 6.75 2.64
C SER A 299 -28.15 6.34 1.50
N SER A 300 -29.47 6.47 1.74
CA SER A 300 -30.53 6.21 0.76
C SER A 300 -30.61 7.23 -0.40
N VAL A 301 -30.00 8.41 -0.27
CA VAL A 301 -30.05 9.51 -1.27
C VAL A 301 -29.27 9.16 -2.54
N SER A 302 -28.28 8.27 -2.46
CA SER A 302 -27.42 7.91 -3.58
C SER A 302 -28.14 7.13 -4.69
N GLY A 303 -29.26 6.47 -4.38
CA GLY A 303 -29.92 5.53 -5.30
C GLY A 303 -30.80 6.13 -6.37
N GLU A 304 -31.57 7.16 -6.02
CA GLU A 304 -32.38 7.88 -7.01
C GLU A 304 -31.48 8.54 -8.07
N ARG A 305 -30.30 8.98 -7.64
CA ARG A 305 -29.30 9.59 -8.51
C ARG A 305 -28.61 8.58 -9.42
N PHE A 306 -28.32 7.38 -8.94
CA PHE A 306 -27.80 6.29 -9.77
C PHE A 306 -28.68 6.05 -11.00
N VAL A 307 -30.00 5.90 -10.80
CA VAL A 307 -30.95 5.64 -11.89
C VAL A 307 -30.97 6.79 -12.92
N GLN A 308 -30.96 8.04 -12.45
CA GLN A 308 -30.96 9.22 -13.33
C GLN A 308 -29.69 9.32 -14.18
N ILE A 309 -28.53 9.09 -13.55
CA ILE A 309 -27.22 9.22 -14.17
C ILE A 309 -26.98 8.07 -15.15
N GLN A 310 -27.27 6.82 -14.76
CA GLN A 310 -27.11 5.64 -15.61
C GLN A 310 -27.93 5.75 -16.91
N ALA A 311 -29.16 6.27 -16.84
CA ALA A 311 -30.01 6.46 -18.00
C ALA A 311 -29.49 7.52 -19.00
N SER A 312 -28.58 8.39 -18.56
CA SER A 312 -28.11 9.55 -19.32
C SER A 312 -26.66 9.41 -19.83
N LEU A 313 -25.92 8.39 -19.38
CA LEU A 313 -24.51 8.21 -19.68
C LEU A 313 -24.29 7.53 -21.03
N SER A 314 -23.42 8.14 -21.86
CA SER A 314 -22.99 7.61 -23.16
C SER A 314 -21.50 7.24 -23.21
N ALA A 315 -20.74 7.56 -22.16
CA ALA A 315 -19.31 7.27 -22.02
C ALA A 315 -19.08 6.26 -20.89
N SER A 316 -18.15 5.32 -21.08
CA SER A 316 -17.66 4.44 -20.01
C SER A 316 -16.15 4.67 -19.85
N SER A 317 -15.75 4.91 -18.60
CA SER A 317 -14.38 4.84 -18.12
C SER A 317 -14.41 4.12 -16.77
N MET A 318 -13.28 3.55 -16.34
CA MET A 318 -13.18 2.85 -15.06
C MET A 318 -13.60 3.74 -13.88
N ASN A 319 -13.23 5.03 -13.88
CA ASN A 319 -13.65 5.96 -12.82
C ASN A 319 -15.16 6.22 -12.83
N ILE A 320 -15.78 6.31 -14.01
CA ILE A 320 -17.23 6.45 -14.14
C ILE A 320 -17.94 5.20 -13.59
N GLU A 321 -17.43 4.02 -13.91
CA GLU A 321 -17.98 2.75 -13.39
C GLU A 321 -17.85 2.67 -11.87
N LEU A 322 -16.72 3.09 -11.29
CA LEU A 322 -16.55 3.16 -9.84
C LEU A 322 -17.48 4.18 -9.17
N ALA A 323 -17.67 5.35 -9.77
CA ALA A 323 -18.61 6.34 -9.27
C ALA A 323 -20.06 5.82 -9.34
N LEU A 324 -20.43 5.08 -10.39
CA LEU A 324 -21.72 4.41 -10.50
C LEU A 324 -21.88 3.34 -9.43
N SER A 325 -20.91 2.45 -9.25
CA SER A 325 -20.95 1.41 -8.22
C SER A 325 -21.05 1.99 -6.82
N TYR A 326 -20.37 3.10 -6.53
CA TYR A 326 -20.51 3.82 -5.27
C TYR A 326 -21.97 4.27 -5.05
N LEU A 327 -22.56 4.92 -6.06
CA LEU A 327 -23.94 5.40 -5.98
C LEU A 327 -24.94 4.24 -5.83
N GLU A 328 -24.67 3.09 -6.47
CA GLU A 328 -25.48 1.87 -6.37
C GLU A 328 -25.38 1.23 -4.98
N TYR A 329 -24.17 1.01 -4.47
CA TYR A 329 -23.94 0.25 -3.23
C TYR A 329 -24.19 1.04 -1.95
N GLU A 330 -24.32 2.36 -2.04
CA GLU A 330 -24.83 3.18 -0.94
C GLU A 330 -26.33 2.93 -0.65
N THR A 331 -27.07 2.32 -1.58
CA THR A 331 -28.53 2.13 -1.49
C THR A 331 -28.99 0.87 -0.78
N THR A 332 -28.09 -0.09 -0.55
CA THR A 332 -28.49 -1.48 -0.28
C THR A 332 -28.78 -1.80 1.19
N ILE A 333 -29.14 -0.81 2.01
CA ILE A 333 -29.70 -1.03 3.35
C ILE A 333 -31.20 -0.69 3.31
N GLY A 334 -32.03 -1.63 2.84
CA GLY A 334 -33.49 -1.41 2.92
C GLY A 334 -34.45 -2.38 2.21
N ALA A 335 -34.00 -3.45 1.54
CA ALA A 335 -34.90 -4.36 0.81
C ALA A 335 -34.94 -5.80 1.35
N ALA A 336 -34.62 -6.01 2.63
CA ALA A 336 -34.83 -7.28 3.31
C ALA A 336 -35.40 -7.06 4.71
N SER A 337 -36.73 -6.87 4.78
CA SER A 337 -37.54 -7.10 5.99
C SER A 337 -38.87 -7.70 5.59
#